data_AF-X1FZC7-F1
#
_entry.id   AF-X1FZC7-F1
#
_cell.length_a   1.000
_cell.length_b   1.000
_cell.length_c   1.000
_cell.angle_alpha   90.00
_cell.angle_beta   90.00
_cell.angle_gamma   90.00
#
_symmetry.space_group_name_H-M   'P 1'
#
loop_
_entity.id
_entity.type
_entity.pdbx_description
1 polymer ?
#
loop_
_entity_poly.entity_id
_entity_poly.type
_entity_poly.pdbx_seq_one_letter_code
_entity_poly.pdbx_strand_id
1 'polypeptide(L)'
;MATTPAMITGTYRFVHRDSNDNTIAELLEKHSFEFGGAVGVPISDPQRMPKVKKALSTILREDDKLVLMLKPDVLFTKGGLETADARVMRIPVTFRNRRSGVIYEKTLVKGDFTDKKVHAEDDTYKAGIWYDIEEYVIPAQSELKLGHAIQDVRV
;
A
#
# COMPACT_ATOMS: atom_id res chain seq x y z
N MET A 1 25.99 8.09 -8.54
CA MET A 1 24.89 7.79 -9.48
C MET A 1 23.59 7.84 -8.68
N ALA A 2 22.65 8.70 -9.04
CA ALA A 2 21.34 8.73 -8.40
C ALA A 2 20.55 7.51 -8.87
N THR A 3 20.27 6.60 -7.96
CA THR A 3 19.43 5.42 -8.20
C THR A 3 18.00 5.91 -8.43
N THR A 4 17.53 5.82 -9.67
CA THR A 4 16.18 6.26 -10.02
C THR A 4 15.16 5.33 -9.37
N PRO A 5 14.16 5.87 -8.66
CA PRO A 5 13.05 5.08 -8.15
C PRO A 5 12.28 4.34 -9.25
N ALA A 6 12.43 3.02 -9.32
CA ALA A 6 11.70 2.17 -10.24
C ALA A 6 10.44 1.61 -9.55
N MET A 7 9.29 2.25 -9.78
CA MET A 7 7.99 1.60 -9.57
C MET A 7 7.80 0.56 -10.67
N ILE A 8 7.40 -0.66 -10.31
CA ILE A 8 7.09 -1.71 -11.27
C ILE A 8 5.75 -1.37 -11.93
N THR A 9 5.71 -1.39 -13.26
CA THR A 9 4.47 -1.19 -13.99
C THR A 9 3.52 -2.37 -13.75
N GLY A 10 2.31 -2.04 -13.30
CA GLY A 10 1.24 -3.00 -13.11
C GLY A 10 0.10 -2.42 -12.27
N THR A 11 -0.86 -3.27 -11.92
CA THR A 11 -1.97 -2.91 -11.04
C THR A 11 -1.61 -3.16 -9.58
N TYR A 12 -1.82 -2.15 -8.75
CA TYR A 12 -1.68 -2.22 -7.30
C TYR A 12 -3.05 -2.31 -6.65
N ARG A 13 -3.16 -3.15 -5.62
CA ARG A 13 -4.40 -3.32 -4.86
C ARG A 13 -4.11 -3.33 -3.36
N PHE A 14 -4.90 -2.58 -2.59
CA PHE A 14 -4.95 -2.73 -1.14
C PHE A 14 -6.05 -3.68 -0.74
N VAL A 15 -5.71 -4.61 0.13
CA VAL A 15 -6.60 -5.65 0.61
C VAL A 15 -6.60 -5.63 2.13
N HIS A 16 -7.80 -5.67 2.70
CA HIS A 16 -8.01 -5.97 4.11
C HIS A 16 -8.05 -7.50 4.27
N ARG A 17 -7.14 -8.04 5.07
CA ARG A 17 -7.17 -9.43 5.51
C ARG A 17 -7.35 -9.55 7.01
N ASP A 18 -7.98 -10.62 7.45
CA ASP A 18 -8.01 -10.96 8.87
C ASP A 18 -6.66 -11.54 9.33
N SER A 19 -6.58 -11.86 10.62
CA SER A 19 -5.39 -12.48 11.22
C SER A 19 -5.04 -13.85 10.61
N ASN A 20 -6.01 -14.55 10.00
CA ASN A 20 -5.85 -15.85 9.33
C ASN A 20 -5.56 -15.72 7.82
N ASP A 21 -5.23 -14.52 7.33
CA ASP A 21 -4.97 -14.22 5.92
C ASP A 21 -6.19 -14.41 4.98
N ASN A 22 -7.41 -14.46 5.52
CA ASN A 22 -8.62 -14.42 4.71
C ASN A 22 -8.85 -13.02 4.19
N THR A 23 -9.15 -12.89 2.90
CA THR A 23 -9.49 -11.59 2.30
C THR A 23 -10.90 -11.18 2.72
N ILE A 24 -11.00 -10.10 3.50
CA ILE A 24 -12.28 -9.52 3.93
C ILE A 24 -12.79 -8.53 2.88
N ALA A 25 -11.92 -7.65 2.38
CA ALA A 25 -12.32 -6.60 1.44
C ALA A 25 -11.15 -6.12 0.56
N GLU A 26 -11.47 -5.78 -0.68
CA GLU A 26 -10.58 -5.02 -1.57
C GLU A 26 -10.88 -3.53 -1.39
N LEU A 27 -9.88 -2.77 -0.93
CA LEU A 27 -10.08 -1.39 -0.48
C LEU A 27 -9.81 -0.36 -1.57
N LEU A 28 -8.87 -0.66 -2.46
CA LEU A 28 -8.49 0.18 -3.57
C LEU A 28 -7.79 -0.69 -4.61
N GLU A 29 -8.09 -0.46 -5.89
CA GLU A 29 -7.35 -1.02 -7.01
C GLU A 29 -7.06 0.07 -8.01
N LYS A 30 -5.79 0.24 -8.37
CA LYS A 30 -5.32 1.31 -9.24
C LYS A 30 -4.07 0.90 -9.99
N HIS A 31 -3.91 1.41 -11.21
CA HIS A 31 -2.70 1.15 -11.97
C HIS A 31 -1.51 1.97 -11.43
N SER A 32 -0.28 1.50 -11.63
CA SER A 32 0.97 2.18 -11.28
C SER A 32 1.01 3.66 -11.70
N PHE A 33 0.55 3.96 -12.92
CA PHE A 33 0.41 5.34 -13.45
C PHE A 33 -0.48 6.24 -12.59
N GLU A 34 -1.48 5.68 -11.92
CA GLU A 34 -2.38 6.40 -11.01
C GLU A 34 -1.82 6.48 -9.59
N PHE A 35 -1.01 5.49 -9.18
CA PHE A 35 -0.54 5.36 -7.79
C PHE A 35 0.73 6.12 -7.46
N GLY A 36 1.68 6.11 -8.39
CA GLY A 36 3.02 6.60 -8.13
C GLY A 36 3.71 7.13 -9.36
N GLY A 37 3.00 7.43 -10.45
CA GLY A 37 3.58 8.03 -11.65
C GLY A 37 4.06 7.01 -12.67
N ALA A 38 4.92 7.45 -13.59
CA ALA A 38 5.51 6.60 -14.63
C ALA A 38 6.83 6.02 -14.15
N VAL A 39 7.28 4.93 -14.80
CA VAL A 39 8.61 4.34 -14.58
C VAL A 39 9.68 5.44 -14.68
N GLY A 40 10.47 5.60 -13.61
CA GLY A 40 11.55 6.60 -13.53
C GLY A 40 11.14 8.01 -13.14
N VAL A 41 9.84 8.31 -13.01
CA VAL A 41 9.32 9.61 -12.57
C VAL A 41 8.22 9.37 -11.53
N PRO A 42 8.57 9.03 -10.28
CA PRO A 42 7.57 8.80 -9.28
C PRO A 42 6.85 10.09 -8.89
N ILE A 43 5.53 10.00 -8.73
CA ILE A 43 4.76 11.08 -8.10
C ILE A 43 5.06 11.03 -6.61
N SER A 44 5.88 11.96 -6.14
CA SER A 44 6.20 12.16 -4.72
C SER A 44 5.31 13.20 -4.05
N ASP A 45 4.54 13.96 -4.83
CA ASP A 45 3.61 15.00 -4.35
C ASP A 45 2.36 14.35 -3.71
N PRO A 46 2.15 14.53 -2.38
CA PRO A 46 0.97 14.02 -1.68
C PRO A 46 -0.37 14.46 -2.28
N GLN A 47 -0.43 15.64 -2.91
CA GLN A 47 -1.68 16.17 -3.45
C GLN A 47 -2.14 15.43 -4.72
N ARG A 48 -1.18 14.80 -5.41
CA ARG A 48 -1.39 14.09 -6.67
C ARG A 48 -1.52 12.57 -6.49
N MET A 49 -1.40 12.08 -5.26
CA MET A 49 -1.56 10.66 -4.94
C MET A 49 -3.04 10.26 -4.86
N PRO A 50 -3.37 8.97 -5.08
CA PRO A 50 -4.75 8.49 -4.95
C PRO A 50 -5.33 8.78 -3.57
N LYS A 51 -6.39 9.57 -3.54
CA LYS A 51 -7.13 9.85 -2.30
C LYS A 51 -8.16 8.75 -2.08
N VAL A 52 -7.99 7.96 -1.01
CA VAL A 52 -9.02 7.03 -0.56
C VAL A 52 -10.05 7.80 0.26
N LYS A 53 -11.32 7.77 -0.15
CA LYS A 53 -12.41 8.36 0.63
C LYS A 53 -12.59 7.57 1.92
N LYS A 54 -12.41 8.21 3.08
CA LYS A 54 -12.53 7.60 4.41
C LYS A 54 -13.86 6.87 4.66
N ALA A 55 -14.94 7.33 4.05
CA ALA A 55 -16.27 6.71 4.15
C ALA A 55 -16.37 5.34 3.46
N LEU A 56 -15.53 5.08 2.45
CA LEU A 56 -15.52 3.83 1.70
C LEU A 56 -14.53 2.81 2.28
N SER A 57 -13.73 3.19 3.27
CA SER A 57 -12.80 2.27 3.93
C SER A 57 -13.49 1.46 5.01
N THR A 58 -13.26 0.15 4.99
CA THR A 58 -13.56 -0.73 6.13
C THR A 58 -12.72 -0.33 7.35
N ILE A 59 -13.18 -0.71 8.54
CA ILE A 59 -12.38 -0.66 9.77
C ILE A 59 -11.54 -1.92 9.80
N LEU A 60 -10.22 -1.76 9.79
CA LEU A 60 -9.28 -2.81 10.13
C LEU A 60 -9.08 -2.76 11.64
N ARG A 61 -9.20 -3.90 12.31
CA ARG A 61 -9.06 -4.04 13.76
C ARG A 61 -7.69 -4.61 14.10
N GLU A 62 -7.42 -4.68 15.39
CA GLU A 62 -6.24 -5.38 15.93
C GLU A 62 -6.07 -6.76 15.30
N ASP A 63 -4.82 -7.10 14.97
CA ASP A 63 -4.38 -8.33 14.29
C ASP A 63 -4.85 -8.50 12.84
N ASP A 64 -5.74 -7.64 12.33
CA ASP A 64 -6.02 -7.57 10.89
C ASP A 64 -4.78 -7.03 10.15
N LYS A 65 -4.74 -7.28 8.84
CA LYS A 65 -3.63 -6.93 7.97
C LYS A 65 -4.11 -6.06 6.82
N LEU A 66 -3.37 -5.00 6.56
CA LEU A 66 -3.43 -4.25 5.31
C LEU A 66 -2.36 -4.80 4.37
N VAL A 67 -2.79 -5.50 3.33
CA VAL A 67 -1.88 -6.12 2.35
C VAL A 67 -1.88 -5.30 1.07
N LEU A 68 -0.69 -4.99 0.57
CA LEU A 68 -0.50 -4.45 -0.76
C LEU A 68 -0.17 -5.61 -1.71
N MET A 69 -0.96 -5.71 -2.77
CA MET A 69 -0.78 -6.68 -3.85
C MET A 69 -0.37 -5.98 -5.14
N LEU A 70 0.43 -6.67 -5.95
CA LEU A 70 0.85 -6.24 -7.28
C LEU A 70 0.49 -7.30 -8.32
N LYS A 71 -0.12 -6.86 -9.42
CA LYS A 71 -0.29 -7.60 -10.66
C LYS A 71 0.57 -6.94 -11.74
N PRO A 72 1.75 -7.50 -12.07
CA PRO A 72 2.66 -6.89 -13.05
C PRO A 72 2.09 -6.97 -14.47
N ASP A 73 2.35 -5.96 -15.28
CA ASP A 73 1.96 -5.97 -16.70
C ASP A 73 2.87 -6.88 -17.54
N VAL A 74 4.14 -6.95 -17.15
CA VAL A 74 5.17 -7.72 -17.84
C VAL A 74 5.90 -8.60 -16.84
N LEU A 75 6.50 -9.68 -17.35
CA LEU A 75 7.39 -10.50 -16.54
C LEU A 75 8.59 -9.66 -16.09
N PHE A 76 8.94 -9.74 -14.80
CA PHE A 76 10.15 -9.09 -14.29
C PHE A 76 10.82 -9.94 -13.22
N THR A 77 12.14 -9.83 -13.12
CA THR A 77 12.94 -10.51 -12.09
C THR A 77 13.46 -9.48 -11.10
N LYS A 78 13.28 -9.76 -9.80
CA LYS A 78 13.60 -8.85 -8.69
C LYS A 78 15.07 -8.44 -8.66
N GLY A 79 15.97 -9.28 -9.16
CA GLY A 79 17.42 -9.01 -9.21
C GLY A 79 17.81 -7.75 -10.01
N GLY A 80 16.92 -7.18 -10.83
CA GLY A 80 17.13 -5.88 -11.48
C GLY A 80 16.66 -4.66 -10.67
N LEU A 81 16.04 -4.87 -9.51
CA LEU A 81 15.32 -3.87 -8.71
C LEU A 81 15.79 -3.80 -7.25
N GLU A 82 16.91 -4.42 -6.90
CA GLU A 82 17.50 -4.34 -5.55
C GLU A 82 17.80 -2.92 -5.07
N THR A 83 17.66 -1.90 -5.92
CA THR A 83 17.81 -0.49 -5.56
C THR A 83 16.49 0.23 -5.26
N ALA A 84 15.36 -0.47 -5.13
CA ALA A 84 14.06 0.14 -4.89
C ALA A 84 13.78 0.48 -3.40
N ASP A 85 14.64 1.32 -2.81
CA ASP A 85 14.32 2.22 -1.67
C ASP A 85 13.31 3.33 -2.05
N ALA A 86 12.49 3.04 -3.05
CA ALA A 86 12.14 4.02 -4.06
C ALA A 86 10.65 3.96 -4.43
N ARG A 87 9.88 3.14 -3.70
CA ARG A 87 8.43 3.26 -3.67
C ARG A 87 8.07 4.46 -2.79
N VAL A 88 7.69 5.55 -3.44
CA VAL A 88 7.17 6.77 -2.79
C VAL A 88 5.67 6.63 -2.49
N MET A 89 5.20 5.42 -2.18
CA MET A 89 3.79 5.21 -1.87
C MET A 89 3.49 5.80 -0.48
N ARG A 90 2.51 6.68 -0.41
CA ARG A 90 2.03 7.28 0.83
C ARG A 90 0.55 6.96 0.98
N ILE A 91 0.21 6.28 2.07
CA ILE A 91 -1.15 5.82 2.31
C ILE A 91 -1.68 6.62 3.49
N PRO A 92 -2.58 7.58 3.27
CA PRO A 92 -3.21 8.30 4.37
C PRO A 92 -4.09 7.32 5.14
N VAL A 93 -3.93 7.29 6.45
CA VAL A 93 -4.71 6.44 7.36
C VAL A 93 -5.14 7.23 8.59
N THR A 94 -6.31 6.90 9.12
CA THR A 94 -6.77 7.35 10.43
C THR A 94 -6.66 6.19 11.41
N PHE A 95 -5.93 6.39 12.49
CA PHE A 95 -5.89 5.46 13.62
C PHE A 95 -6.87 5.88 14.70
N ARG A 96 -7.41 4.88 15.38
CA ARG A 96 -8.13 5.04 16.64
C ARG A 96 -7.55 4.08 17.66
N ASN A 97 -7.11 4.59 18.80
CA ASN A 97 -6.75 3.76 19.93
C ASN A 97 -8.05 3.29 20.61
N ARG A 98 -8.27 1.98 20.71
CA ARG A 98 -9.49 1.39 21.28
C ARG A 98 -9.59 1.60 22.79
N ARG A 99 -8.44 1.67 23.48
CA ARG A 99 -8.37 1.84 24.94
C ARG A 99 -8.63 3.27 25.37
N SER A 100 -8.01 4.25 24.70
CA SER A 100 -8.14 5.68 25.07
C SER A 100 -9.20 6.42 24.26
N GLY A 101 -9.69 5.84 23.16
CA GLY A 101 -10.62 6.50 22.24
C GLY A 101 -9.98 7.59 21.37
N VAL A 102 -8.69 7.89 21.56
CA VAL A 102 -7.96 8.92 20.81
C VAL A 102 -7.87 8.55 19.34
N ILE A 103 -8.21 9.51 18.47
CA ILE A 103 -8.15 9.39 17.02
C ILE A 103 -7.03 10.30 16.52
N TYR A 104 -6.17 9.77 15.66
CA TYR A 104 -5.10 10.55 15.03
C TYR A 104 -4.87 10.11 13.60
N GLU A 105 -4.28 11.00 12.80
CA GLU A 105 -4.02 10.76 11.39
C GLU A 105 -2.53 10.51 11.17
N LYS A 106 -2.23 9.51 10.34
CA LYS A 106 -0.87 9.17 9.95
C LYS A 106 -0.85 8.92 8.44
N THR A 107 0.32 9.05 7.85
CA THR A 107 0.54 8.59 6.47
C THR A 107 1.52 7.44 6.55
N LEU A 108 1.09 6.24 6.17
CA LEU A 108 1.98 5.09 6.08
C LEU A 108 2.89 5.26 4.88
N VAL A 109 4.17 4.96 5.06
CA VAL A 109 5.21 4.97 4.03
C VAL A 109 5.83 3.57 3.93
N LYS A 110 6.64 3.29 2.89
CA LYS A 110 7.32 1.99 2.69
C LYS A 110 7.93 1.43 3.99
N GLY A 111 8.61 2.26 4.79
CA GLY A 111 9.26 1.83 6.03
C GLY A 111 8.32 1.37 7.15
N ASP A 112 7.01 1.64 7.05
CA ASP A 112 6.01 1.10 7.98
C ASP A 112 5.58 -0.33 7.60
N PHE A 113 5.83 -0.79 6.37
CA PHE A 113 5.41 -2.10 5.88
C PHE A 113 6.50 -3.16 6.04
N THR A 114 6.06 -4.40 6.24
CA THR A 114 6.90 -5.58 6.17
C THR A 114 6.85 -6.14 4.76
N ASP A 115 8.01 -6.34 4.13
CA ASP A 115 8.11 -6.96 2.81
C ASP A 115 7.63 -8.43 2.88
N LYS A 116 6.55 -8.75 2.17
CA LYS A 116 6.09 -10.12 1.97
C LYS A 116 6.93 -10.74 0.87
N LYS A 117 7.93 -11.54 1.26
CA LYS A 117 8.64 -12.40 0.33
C LYS A 117 7.83 -13.67 0.06
N VAL A 118 6.73 -13.56 -0.69
CA VAL A 118 6.14 -14.77 -1.30
C VAL A 118 7.03 -15.12 -2.49
N HIS A 119 8.06 -15.89 -2.19
CA HIS A 119 9.13 -16.30 -3.09
C HIS A 119 8.60 -17.12 -4.27
N ALA A 120 8.89 -16.67 -5.50
CA ALA A 120 9.11 -17.57 -6.61
C ALA A 120 10.52 -18.15 -6.47
N GLU A 121 10.75 -19.40 -6.88
CA GLU A 121 12.05 -20.09 -6.79
C GLU A 121 13.22 -19.28 -7.40
N ASP A 122 12.93 -18.28 -8.25
CA ASP A 122 13.90 -17.42 -8.94
C ASP A 122 13.58 -15.90 -8.86
N ASP A 123 12.86 -15.43 -7.84
CA ASP A 123 12.56 -13.99 -7.67
C ASP A 123 11.87 -13.35 -8.90
N THR A 124 11.18 -14.18 -9.69
CA THR A 124 10.55 -13.80 -10.95
C THR A 124 9.04 -13.68 -10.78
N TYR A 125 8.53 -12.51 -11.14
CA TYR A 125 7.12 -12.17 -11.12
C TYR A 125 6.56 -12.31 -12.53
N LYS A 126 5.58 -13.19 -12.72
CA LYS A 126 4.93 -13.41 -14.01
C LYS A 126 3.90 -12.31 -14.26
N ALA A 127 3.78 -11.91 -15.52
CA ALA A 127 2.74 -10.99 -15.93
C ALA A 127 1.35 -11.53 -15.58
N GLY A 128 0.46 -10.67 -15.11
CA GLY A 128 -0.95 -10.98 -14.91
C GLY A 128 -1.27 -11.85 -13.68
N ILE A 129 -0.30 -12.16 -12.82
CA ILE A 129 -0.52 -12.89 -11.57
C ILE A 129 -0.48 -11.90 -10.39
N TRP A 130 -1.38 -12.06 -9.42
CA TRP A 130 -1.36 -11.27 -8.19
C TRP A 130 -0.33 -11.81 -7.21
N TYR A 131 0.52 -10.91 -6.71
CA TYR A 131 1.53 -11.20 -5.70
C TYR A 131 1.34 -10.29 -4.50
N ASP A 132 1.40 -10.87 -3.30
CA ASP A 132 1.52 -10.10 -2.07
C ASP A 132 2.94 -9.57 -1.99
N ILE A 133 3.07 -8.25 -1.93
CA ILE A 133 4.37 -7.58 -1.94
C ILE A 133 4.73 -7.02 -0.57
N GLU A 134 3.75 -6.46 0.14
CA GLU A 134 3.96 -5.80 1.42
C GLU A 134 2.75 -6.02 2.31
N GLU A 135 2.96 -6.11 3.62
CA GLU A 135 1.89 -6.16 4.62
C GLU A 135 2.14 -5.17 5.75
N TYR A 136 1.06 -4.66 6.31
CA TYR A 136 1.05 -3.91 7.55
C TYR A 136 0.08 -4.57 8.52
N VAL A 137 0.61 -5.11 9.61
CA VAL A 137 -0.19 -5.71 10.69
C VAL A 137 -0.66 -4.59 11.60
N ILE A 138 -1.97 -4.52 11.86
CA ILE A 138 -2.52 -3.51 12.75
C ILE A 138 -2.04 -3.79 14.19
N PRO A 139 -1.38 -2.82 14.86
CA PRO A 139 -0.89 -3.02 16.21
C PRO A 139 -2.01 -3.30 17.22
N ALA A 140 -1.62 -3.91 18.33
CA ALA A 140 -2.53 -4.17 19.43
C ALA A 140 -3.30 -2.91 19.87
N GLN A 141 -4.56 -3.11 20.31
CA GLN A 141 -5.44 -2.05 20.80
C GLN A 141 -5.70 -0.91 19.82
N SER A 142 -5.49 -1.12 18.52
CA SER A 142 -5.65 -0.11 17.48
C SER A 142 -6.71 -0.52 16.45
N GLU A 143 -7.39 0.49 15.90
CA GLU A 143 -8.23 0.37 14.72
C GLU A 143 -7.70 1.32 13.65
N LEU A 144 -7.76 0.89 12.39
CA LEU A 144 -7.29 1.66 11.25
C LEU A 144 -8.42 1.81 10.22
N LYS A 145 -8.54 3.02 9.66
CA LYS A 145 -9.28 3.27 8.42
C LYS A 145 -8.36 3.93 7.40
N LEU A 146 -8.50 3.58 6.13
CA LEU A 146 -7.86 4.32 5.06
C LEU A 146 -8.49 5.71 4.90
N GLY A 147 -7.66 6.68 4.54
CA GLY A 147 -8.02 8.07 4.35
C GLY A 147 -7.84 8.93 5.61
N HIS A 148 -7.63 10.23 5.38
CA HIS A 148 -7.75 11.27 6.41
C HIS A 148 -9.19 11.78 6.45
N ALA A 149 -9.61 12.34 7.59
CA ALA A 149 -10.73 13.25 7.63
C ALA A 149 -10.30 14.52 6.89
N ILE A 150 -10.64 14.60 5.61
CA ILE A 150 -10.42 15.83 4.85
C ILE A 150 -11.25 16.94 5.51
N GLN A 151 -10.58 17.95 6.09
CA GLN A 151 -11.12 19.30 6.03
C GLN A 151 -10.87 19.76 4.61
N ASP A 152 -11.93 19.84 3.82
CA ASP A 152 -11.84 20.31 2.46
C ASP A 152 -11.54 21.81 2.50
N VAL A 153 -10.39 22.23 2.00
CA VAL A 153 -10.12 23.66 1.79
C VAL A 153 -10.44 24.06 0.35
N ARG A 154 -10.77 23.09 -0.53
CA ARG A 154 -11.11 23.32 -1.93
C ARG A 154 -12.08 22.27 -2.50
N VAL A 155 -13.30 22.23 -1.98
CA VAL A 155 -14.53 21.88 -2.71
C VAL A 155 -15.66 22.74 -2.15
#